data_AF-A0A940VUY8-F1
#
_entry.id   AF-A0A940VUY8-F1
#
_cell.length_a   1.000
_cell.length_b   1.000
_cell.length_c   1.000
_cell.angle_alpha   90.00
_cell.angle_beta   90.00
_cell.angle_gamma   90.00
#
_symmetry.space_group_name_H-M   'P 1'
#
loop_
_entity.id
_entity.type
_entity.pdbx_description
1 polymer ?
#
loop_
_entity_poly.entity_id
_entity_poly.type
_entity_poly.pdbx_seq_one_letter_code
_entity_poly.pdbx_strand_id
1 'polypeptide(L)'
;MSTTVTFTSSGTWTCPYGVTSVTIAAVGGGGGGGSAGCSWGCGGMFYSYYTGISGSAGTYASGTYTVVPGTTYTLTIGSGGSGGAAKSMGSDSSGTVSGNSGSTGGTTTVTGILSVAGGSGGTGGSSSSKGTGTANASTLTPYGNGGAGSSSSSSGTTGTAGKVVITYDYATILSVQELGV
;
A
#
# COMPACT_ATOMS: atom_id res chain seq x y z
N MET A 1 25.80 13.15 -12.66
CA MET A 1 24.83 13.81 -11.74
C MET A 1 23.64 12.89 -11.66
N SER A 2 23.24 12.53 -10.44
CA SER A 2 22.10 11.65 -10.23
C SER A 2 20.80 12.43 -10.26
N THR A 3 19.82 11.91 -10.99
CA THR A 3 18.46 12.44 -11.05
C THR A 3 17.51 11.46 -10.36
N THR A 4 16.61 11.98 -9.52
CA THR A 4 15.58 11.18 -8.85
C THR A 4 14.20 11.69 -9.18
N VAL A 5 13.29 10.79 -9.55
CA VAL A 5 11.88 11.09 -9.86
C VAL A 5 11.00 10.21 -8.97
N THR A 6 9.96 10.80 -8.39
CA THR A 6 9.02 10.11 -7.49
C THR A 6 7.61 10.12 -8.07
N PHE A 7 6.95 8.97 -8.03
CA PHE A 7 5.57 8.77 -8.49
C PHE A 7 4.70 8.29 -7.34
N THR A 8 3.63 9.05 -7.05
CA THR A 8 2.60 8.73 -6.06
C THR A 8 1.22 8.54 -6.70
N SER A 9 1.13 8.70 -8.02
CA SER A 9 -0.02 8.41 -8.87
C SER A 9 0.43 7.66 -10.12
N SER A 10 -0.48 6.87 -10.70
CA SER A 10 -0.22 6.14 -11.95
C SER A 10 0.06 7.10 -13.11
N GLY A 11 0.90 6.68 -14.04
CA GLY A 11 1.33 7.51 -15.16
C GLY A 11 2.37 6.80 -16.01
N THR A 12 3.28 7.58 -16.60
CA THR A 12 4.35 7.07 -17.45
C THR A 12 5.67 7.74 -17.12
N TRP A 13 6.76 7.01 -17.29
CA TRP A 13 8.12 7.55 -17.26
C TRP A 13 8.84 7.20 -18.55
N THR A 14 9.40 8.19 -19.24
CA THR A 14 10.24 7.97 -20.42
C THR A 14 11.70 7.98 -20.01
N CYS A 15 12.42 6.90 -20.32
CA CYS A 15 13.83 6.80 -20.06
C CYS A 15 14.58 7.87 -20.88
N PRO A 16 15.37 8.77 -20.24
CA PRO A 16 16.16 9.74 -20.98
C PRO A 16 17.16 9.07 -21.92
N TYR A 17 17.52 9.78 -22.99
CA TYR A 17 18.62 9.35 -23.85
C TYR A 17 19.94 9.28 -23.07
N GLY A 18 20.74 8.25 -23.33
CA GLY A 18 22.03 8.03 -22.64
C GLY A 18 21.93 7.34 -21.27
N VAL A 19 20.72 6.96 -20.82
CA VAL A 19 20.51 6.19 -19.59
C VAL A 19 20.18 4.74 -19.95
N THR A 20 21.02 3.79 -19.50
CA THR A 20 20.83 2.35 -19.75
C THR A 20 20.59 1.54 -18.48
N SER A 21 20.71 2.17 -17.31
CA SER A 21 20.55 1.56 -16.00
C SER A 21 19.89 2.54 -15.03
N VAL A 22 18.96 2.05 -14.22
CA VAL A 22 18.27 2.82 -13.19
C VAL A 22 18.15 2.01 -11.90
N THR A 23 18.17 2.68 -10.76
CA THR A 23 17.74 2.08 -9.48
C THR A 23 16.28 2.42 -9.27
N ILE A 24 15.44 1.39 -9.09
CA ILE A 24 14.01 1.55 -8.81
C ILE A 24 13.73 1.01 -7.42
N ALA A 25 13.10 1.83 -6.59
CA ALA A 25 12.54 1.45 -5.31
C ALA A 25 11.01 1.63 -5.36
N ALA A 26 10.26 0.59 -5.00
CA ALA A 26 8.80 0.62 -5.05
C ALA A 26 8.17 -0.06 -3.83
N VAL A 27 6.98 0.43 -3.47
CA VAL A 27 6.12 -0.15 -2.43
C VAL A 27 4.70 -0.32 -2.96
N GLY A 28 4.09 -1.47 -2.68
CA GLY A 28 2.67 -1.75 -2.97
C GLY A 28 1.73 -0.87 -2.12
N GLY A 29 0.45 -0.82 -2.47
CA GLY A 29 -0.55 -0.19 -1.60
C GLY A 29 -0.77 -1.01 -0.33
N GLY A 30 -1.00 -0.37 0.82
CA GLY A 30 -1.29 -1.06 2.07
C GLY A 30 -2.72 -1.58 2.12
N GLY A 31 -2.98 -2.69 2.82
CA GLY A 31 -4.33 -3.23 2.98
C GLY A 31 -5.18 -2.40 3.96
N GLY A 32 -6.50 -2.39 3.83
CA GLY A 32 -7.39 -1.69 4.77
C GLY A 32 -7.59 -2.46 6.08
N GLY A 33 -7.88 -1.77 7.18
CA GLY A 33 -8.14 -2.42 8.47
C GLY A 33 -9.53 -3.04 8.58
N GLY A 34 -9.69 -4.06 9.42
CA GLY A 34 -11.00 -4.66 9.72
C GLY A 34 -11.83 -3.79 10.67
N SER A 35 -13.16 -3.89 10.57
CA SER A 35 -14.06 -3.26 11.54
C SER A 35 -14.21 -4.10 12.81
N ALA A 36 -14.63 -3.49 13.91
CA ALA A 36 -14.99 -4.21 15.11
C ALA A 36 -16.22 -5.10 14.91
N GLY A 37 -16.30 -6.15 15.73
CA GLY A 37 -17.50 -6.96 15.96
C GLY A 37 -18.10 -6.70 17.35
N CYS A 38 -19.29 -7.25 17.61
CA CYS A 38 -19.96 -7.16 18.91
C CYS A 38 -20.69 -8.47 19.27
N SER A 39 -20.92 -8.70 20.57
CA SER A 39 -21.80 -9.77 21.07
C SER A 39 -22.76 -9.23 22.13
N TRP A 40 -24.07 -9.43 21.92
CA TRP A 40 -25.21 -9.20 22.83
C TRP A 40 -25.35 -7.81 23.48
N GLY A 41 -26.59 -7.32 23.60
CA GLY A 41 -26.94 -6.20 24.49
C GLY A 41 -26.37 -4.83 24.10
N CYS A 42 -26.15 -4.57 22.81
CA CYS A 42 -25.51 -3.34 22.36
C CYS A 42 -26.37 -2.05 22.49
N GLY A 43 -27.42 -2.12 23.31
CA GLY A 43 -28.21 -0.98 23.79
C GLY A 43 -28.18 -0.81 25.31
N GLY A 44 -27.40 -1.60 26.09
CA GLY A 44 -27.42 -1.53 27.56
C GLY A 44 -26.16 -2.07 28.27
N MET A 45 -25.44 -1.16 28.93
CA MET A 45 -24.42 -1.24 30.00
C MET A 45 -23.32 -2.34 30.05
N PHE A 46 -23.34 -3.43 29.28
CA PHE A 46 -22.31 -4.49 29.33
C PHE A 46 -21.79 -4.84 27.92
N TYR A 47 -20.91 -4.01 27.37
CA TYR A 47 -20.40 -4.16 26.01
C TYR A 47 -19.05 -4.89 25.97
N SER A 48 -19.00 -6.03 25.26
CA SER A 48 -17.73 -6.58 24.78
C SER A 48 -17.54 -6.22 23.32
N TYR A 49 -16.68 -5.24 23.04
CA TYR A 49 -16.25 -4.93 21.67
C TYR A 49 -15.08 -5.83 21.29
N TYR A 50 -15.14 -6.34 20.07
CA TYR A 50 -14.06 -7.14 19.48
C TYR A 50 -13.36 -6.30 18.43
N THR A 51 -12.10 -5.96 18.67
CA THR A 51 -11.32 -5.11 17.77
C THR A 51 -11.09 -5.80 16.44
N GLY A 52 -11.27 -5.07 15.34
CA GLY A 52 -10.77 -5.48 14.04
C GLY A 52 -9.25 -5.50 14.03
N ILE A 53 -8.68 -6.38 13.21
CA ILE A 53 -7.23 -6.46 13.00
C ILE A 53 -6.84 -5.40 11.95
N SER A 54 -5.67 -4.78 12.11
CA SER A 54 -5.10 -3.88 11.10
C SER A 54 -4.82 -4.60 9.77
N GLY A 55 -4.90 -3.87 8.67
CA GLY A 55 -4.33 -4.30 7.40
C GLY A 55 -2.80 -4.34 7.48
N SER A 56 -2.19 -5.14 6.62
CA SER A 56 -0.73 -5.20 6.48
C SER A 56 -0.22 -4.14 5.51
N ALA A 57 1.06 -3.77 5.65
CA ALA A 57 1.72 -2.90 4.70
C ALA A 57 1.92 -3.57 3.34
N GLY A 58 2.02 -2.75 2.28
CA GLY A 58 2.50 -3.19 0.98
C GLY A 58 3.93 -3.69 1.05
N THR A 59 4.27 -4.63 0.16
CA THR A 59 5.64 -5.15 0.06
C THR A 59 6.57 -4.02 -0.40
N TYR A 60 7.83 -4.05 0.01
CA TYR A 60 8.88 -3.17 -0.50
C TYR A 60 9.86 -3.98 -1.36
N ALA A 61 10.28 -3.42 -2.50
CA ALA A 61 11.35 -3.96 -3.32
C ALA A 61 12.22 -2.82 -3.89
N SER A 62 13.51 -3.07 -4.02
CA SER A 62 14.46 -2.17 -4.68
C SER A 62 15.52 -2.95 -5.44
N GLY A 63 15.97 -2.41 -6.57
CA GLY A 63 17.00 -3.03 -7.40
C GLY A 63 17.48 -2.10 -8.51
N THR A 64 18.58 -2.50 -9.15
CA THR A 64 19.10 -1.87 -10.35
C THR A 64 18.63 -2.65 -11.58
N TYR A 65 18.06 -1.94 -12.56
CA TYR A 65 17.42 -2.52 -13.73
C TYR A 65 17.97 -1.89 -15.01
N THR A 66 18.17 -2.72 -16.03
CA THR A 66 18.49 -2.26 -17.37
C THR A 66 17.26 -1.66 -18.03
N VAL A 67 17.43 -0.50 -18.66
CA VAL A 67 16.38 0.22 -19.39
C VAL A 67 16.86 0.58 -20.79
N VAL A 68 15.92 0.84 -21.69
CA VAL A 68 16.21 1.23 -23.08
C VAL A 68 16.03 2.75 -23.20
N PRO A 69 17.07 3.50 -23.58
CA PRO A 69 16.97 4.95 -23.81
C PRO A 69 15.81 5.30 -24.76
N GLY A 70 15.05 6.35 -24.42
CA GLY A 70 13.90 6.81 -25.20
C GLY A 70 12.61 5.98 -25.02
N THR A 71 12.67 4.84 -24.32
CA THR A 71 11.48 3.99 -24.10
C THR A 71 10.59 4.53 -22.98
N THR A 72 9.28 4.52 -23.21
CA THR A 72 8.27 4.90 -22.21
C THR A 72 7.78 3.67 -21.45
N TYR A 73 7.86 3.73 -20.13
CA TYR A 73 7.41 2.71 -19.20
C TYR A 73 6.14 3.17 -18.49
N THR A 74 5.08 2.35 -18.56
CA THR A 74 3.84 2.59 -17.81
C THR A 74 4.04 2.23 -16.34
N LEU A 75 3.63 3.14 -15.46
CA LEU A 75 3.68 3.02 -14.01
C LEU A 75 2.26 2.89 -13.47
N THR A 76 2.00 1.83 -12.71
CA THR A 76 0.76 1.69 -11.94
C THR A 76 1.08 1.77 -10.46
N ILE A 77 0.49 2.74 -9.76
CA ILE A 77 0.62 2.85 -8.32
C ILE A 77 -0.52 2.06 -7.67
N GLY A 78 -0.16 1.08 -6.83
CA GLY A 78 -1.13 0.29 -6.09
C GLY A 78 -1.97 1.17 -5.15
N SER A 79 -3.30 1.11 -5.27
CA SER A 79 -4.19 1.81 -4.36
C SER A 79 -4.11 1.27 -2.93
N GLY A 80 -4.45 2.06 -1.93
CA GLY A 80 -4.72 1.52 -0.60
C GLY A 80 -5.96 0.62 -0.60
N GLY A 81 -5.99 -0.37 0.28
CA GLY A 81 -7.17 -1.19 0.56
C GLY A 81 -8.19 -0.41 1.39
N SER A 82 -9.46 -0.60 1.09
CA SER A 82 -10.59 -0.01 1.83
C SER A 82 -10.71 -0.64 3.21
N GLY A 83 -11.01 0.18 4.21
CA GLY A 83 -11.36 -0.33 5.54
C GLY A 83 -12.65 -1.15 5.53
N GLY A 84 -12.75 -2.12 6.43
CA GLY A 84 -13.97 -2.89 6.64
C GLY A 84 -15.11 -1.96 7.05
N ALA A 85 -16.26 -2.07 6.38
CA ALA A 85 -17.42 -1.24 6.67
C ALA A 85 -17.92 -1.48 8.10
N ALA A 86 -18.32 -0.42 8.80
CA ALA A 86 -19.08 -0.54 10.03
C ALA A 86 -20.30 -1.43 9.82
N LYS A 87 -20.60 -2.30 10.79
CA LYS A 87 -21.91 -2.96 10.83
C LYS A 87 -22.85 -2.20 11.73
N SER A 88 -23.96 -1.76 11.16
CA SER A 88 -25.11 -1.31 11.93
C SER A 88 -25.69 -2.51 12.67
N MET A 89 -25.92 -2.33 13.96
CA MET A 89 -26.53 -3.35 14.80
C MET A 89 -28.01 -3.41 14.40
N GLY A 90 -28.40 -4.47 13.69
CA GLY A 90 -29.81 -4.76 13.47
C GLY A 90 -30.50 -5.04 14.80
N SER A 91 -31.79 -4.75 14.89
CA SER A 91 -32.64 -4.96 16.07
C SER A 91 -32.76 -6.42 16.54
N ASP A 92 -32.06 -7.36 15.90
CA ASP A 92 -32.12 -8.78 16.22
C ASP A 92 -31.26 -9.11 17.44
N SER A 93 -31.97 -9.19 18.57
CA SER A 93 -31.49 -9.30 19.95
C SER A 93 -30.73 -10.57 20.32
N SER A 94 -30.23 -11.39 19.38
CA SER A 94 -29.73 -12.73 19.70
C SER A 94 -28.41 -13.17 19.06
N GLY A 95 -27.77 -12.33 18.22
CA GLY A 95 -26.59 -12.74 17.46
C GLY A 95 -25.26 -12.12 17.92
N THR A 96 -24.19 -12.92 17.89
CA THR A 96 -22.84 -12.40 17.67
C THR A 96 -22.76 -11.80 16.27
N VAL A 97 -22.25 -10.57 16.15
CA VAL A 97 -21.99 -9.93 14.86
C VAL A 97 -20.48 -9.80 14.65
N SER A 98 -19.93 -10.60 13.73
CA SER A 98 -18.55 -10.41 13.27
C SER A 98 -18.43 -9.12 12.46
N GLY A 99 -17.37 -8.37 12.70
CA GLY A 99 -16.98 -7.21 11.90
C GLY A 99 -16.65 -7.59 10.46
N ASN A 100 -16.60 -6.58 9.59
CA ASN A 100 -16.20 -6.75 8.20
C ASN A 100 -14.68 -6.66 8.08
N SER A 101 -14.09 -7.49 7.23
CA SER A 101 -12.68 -7.38 6.87
C SER A 101 -12.42 -6.19 5.96
N GLY A 102 -11.24 -5.59 6.05
CA GLY A 102 -10.74 -4.64 5.05
C GLY A 102 -10.30 -5.34 3.77
N SER A 103 -10.11 -4.59 2.69
CA SER A 103 -9.64 -5.12 1.41
C SER A 103 -8.11 -5.07 1.29
N THR A 104 -7.57 -5.91 0.40
CA THR A 104 -6.15 -5.92 0.03
C THR A 104 -5.79 -4.65 -0.75
N GLY A 105 -4.58 -4.12 -0.52
CA GLY A 105 -4.01 -3.03 -1.31
C GLY A 105 -3.64 -3.47 -2.72
N GLY A 106 -3.59 -2.51 -3.64
CA GLY A 106 -3.21 -2.74 -5.03
C GLY A 106 -1.72 -3.01 -5.20
N THR A 107 -1.39 -3.70 -6.30
CA THR A 107 -0.01 -3.95 -6.72
C THR A 107 0.56 -2.70 -7.39
N THR A 108 1.80 -2.34 -7.04
CA THR A 108 2.56 -1.28 -7.72
C THR A 108 3.45 -1.89 -8.79
N THR A 109 3.39 -1.39 -10.02
CA THR A 109 4.16 -1.94 -11.16
C THR A 109 4.89 -0.87 -11.96
N VAL A 110 6.07 -1.25 -12.45
CA VAL A 110 6.79 -0.62 -13.56
C VAL A 110 6.82 -1.66 -14.68
N THR A 111 6.09 -1.40 -15.76
CA THR A 111 5.80 -2.42 -16.79
C THR A 111 7.07 -3.06 -17.33
N GLY A 112 7.16 -4.39 -17.23
CA GLY A 112 8.30 -5.18 -17.70
C GLY A 112 9.55 -5.14 -16.83
N ILE A 113 9.52 -4.43 -15.69
CA ILE A 113 10.70 -4.25 -14.83
C ILE A 113 10.44 -4.76 -13.40
N LEU A 114 9.44 -4.21 -12.72
CA LEU A 114 9.22 -4.44 -11.29
C LEU A 114 7.73 -4.55 -10.99
N SER A 115 7.36 -5.53 -10.16
CA SER A 115 6.00 -5.69 -9.63
C SER A 115 6.07 -5.94 -8.13
N VAL A 116 5.35 -5.14 -7.35
CA VAL A 116 5.39 -5.17 -5.89
C VAL A 116 3.98 -5.29 -5.34
N ALA A 117 3.69 -6.42 -4.70
CA ALA A 117 2.37 -6.73 -4.16
C ALA A 117 1.93 -5.74 -3.08
N GLY A 118 0.63 -5.44 -3.05
CA GLY A 118 0.00 -4.71 -1.96
C GLY A 118 -0.15 -5.55 -0.69
N GLY A 119 -0.51 -4.89 0.41
CA GLY A 119 -0.72 -5.53 1.71
C GLY A 119 -2.10 -6.19 1.80
N SER A 120 -2.20 -7.32 2.47
CA SER A 120 -3.46 -7.97 2.85
C SER A 120 -4.33 -7.07 3.73
N GLY A 121 -5.64 -7.12 3.52
CA GLY A 121 -6.63 -6.47 4.39
C GLY A 121 -6.71 -7.11 5.78
N GLY A 122 -7.10 -6.31 6.76
CA GLY A 122 -7.27 -6.73 8.15
C GLY A 122 -8.58 -7.48 8.36
N THR A 123 -8.57 -8.49 9.23
CA THR A 123 -9.75 -9.28 9.56
C THR A 123 -10.70 -8.49 10.45
N GLY A 124 -12.02 -8.59 10.21
CA GLY A 124 -13.02 -8.04 11.13
C GLY A 124 -12.98 -8.72 12.51
N GLY A 125 -13.35 -7.97 13.56
CA GLY A 125 -13.40 -8.49 14.92
C GLY A 125 -14.43 -9.61 15.08
N SER A 126 -14.06 -10.70 15.75
CA SER A 126 -14.95 -11.84 16.03
C SER A 126 -15.14 -12.01 17.54
N SER A 127 -16.28 -12.55 17.98
CA SER A 127 -16.60 -12.65 19.41
C SER A 127 -15.71 -13.58 20.23
N SER A 128 -14.85 -14.34 19.56
CA SER A 128 -13.95 -15.31 20.15
C SER A 128 -12.51 -14.81 20.28
N SER A 129 -12.15 -13.67 19.69
CA SER A 129 -10.77 -13.18 19.71
C SER A 129 -10.69 -11.66 19.64
N LYS A 130 -10.02 -11.05 20.62
CA LYS A 130 -9.57 -9.65 20.52
C LYS A 130 -8.41 -9.59 19.52
N GLY A 131 -8.57 -8.87 18.43
CA GLY A 131 -7.49 -8.67 17.47
C GLY A 131 -6.38 -7.80 18.08
N THR A 132 -5.17 -8.33 18.24
CA THR A 132 -3.98 -7.59 18.72
C THR A 132 -3.12 -7.07 17.57
N GLY A 133 -3.73 -6.75 16.42
CA GLY A 133 -2.99 -6.31 15.24
C GLY A 133 -2.41 -4.91 15.43
N THR A 134 -1.10 -4.82 15.67
CA THR A 134 -0.35 -3.57 15.53
C THR A 134 -0.12 -3.33 14.04
N ALA A 135 -0.59 -2.19 13.51
CA ALA A 135 -0.31 -1.81 12.13
C ALA A 135 1.21 -1.72 11.94
N ASN A 136 1.78 -2.60 11.12
CA ASN A 136 3.22 -2.61 10.88
C ASN A 136 3.54 -1.48 9.88
N ALA A 137 4.23 -0.44 10.35
CA ALA A 137 4.63 0.68 9.51
C ALA A 137 5.78 0.24 8.59
N SER A 138 5.62 0.44 7.28
CA SER A 138 6.70 0.25 6.32
C SER A 138 7.79 1.29 6.57
N THR A 139 9.07 0.91 6.50
CA THR A 139 10.22 1.81 6.67
C THR A 139 10.31 2.91 5.58
N LEU A 140 9.44 2.86 4.56
CA LEU A 140 9.26 3.90 3.53
C LEU A 140 8.10 4.88 3.83
N THR A 141 7.82 5.15 5.11
CA THR A 141 6.75 6.05 5.56
C THR A 141 6.71 7.35 4.75
N PRO A 142 5.54 7.81 4.23
CA PRO A 142 4.17 7.37 4.56
C PRO A 142 3.47 6.37 3.60
N TYR A 143 4.18 5.69 2.69
CA TYR A 143 3.55 4.93 1.59
C TYR A 143 3.41 3.43 1.88
N GLY A 144 2.33 2.83 1.37
CA GLY A 144 2.03 1.41 1.53
C GLY A 144 1.68 0.98 2.95
N ASN A 145 1.28 1.89 3.85
CA ASN A 145 0.91 1.54 5.22
C ASN A 145 -0.47 0.87 5.26
N GLY A 146 -0.60 -0.18 6.07
CA GLY A 146 -1.89 -0.80 6.34
C GLY A 146 -2.83 0.11 7.12
N GLY A 147 -4.13 -0.06 6.92
CA GLY A 147 -5.18 0.61 7.69
C GLY A 147 -5.31 0.04 9.09
N ALA A 148 -5.62 0.89 10.07
CA ALA A 148 -5.91 0.48 11.43
C ALA A 148 -7.25 -0.25 11.51
N GLY A 149 -7.31 -1.28 12.34
CA GLY A 149 -8.58 -1.89 12.73
C GLY A 149 -9.36 -0.96 13.67
N SER A 150 -10.68 -1.12 13.75
CA SER A 150 -11.49 -0.34 14.69
C SER A 150 -11.76 -1.08 16.00
N SER A 151 -11.86 -0.33 17.09
CA SER A 151 -12.18 -0.83 18.44
C SER A 151 -13.62 -0.57 18.88
N SER A 152 -14.43 0.03 18.01
CA SER A 152 -15.83 0.41 18.23
C SER A 152 -16.64 0.14 16.96
N SER A 153 -17.95 0.40 16.97
CA SER A 153 -18.87 0.28 15.82
C SER A 153 -18.51 1.15 14.59
N SER A 154 -17.27 1.64 14.51
CA SER A 154 -16.68 2.38 13.40
C SER A 154 -16.09 1.44 12.34
N SER A 155 -15.94 1.96 11.13
CA SER A 155 -15.23 1.29 10.04
C SER A 155 -13.73 1.19 10.36
N GLY A 156 -13.06 0.17 9.82
CA GLY A 156 -11.59 0.19 9.75
C GLY A 156 -11.10 1.34 8.86
N THR A 157 -9.83 1.72 8.96
CA THR A 157 -9.28 2.78 8.11
C THR A 157 -8.76 2.22 6.79
N THR A 158 -8.73 3.07 5.76
CA THR A 158 -8.11 2.76 4.47
C THR A 158 -6.59 2.66 4.64
N GLY A 159 -5.94 1.74 3.92
CA GLY A 159 -4.49 1.73 3.76
C GLY A 159 -4.00 2.88 2.87
N THR A 160 -2.70 3.15 2.86
CA THR A 160 -2.13 4.19 1.99
C THR A 160 -1.72 3.62 0.64
N ALA A 161 -1.73 4.46 -0.41
CA ALA A 161 -1.27 4.08 -1.73
C ALA A 161 0.23 3.76 -1.74
N GLY A 162 0.64 3.01 -2.76
CA GLY A 162 2.03 2.70 -3.04
C GLY A 162 2.84 3.91 -3.52
N LYS A 163 4.09 3.66 -3.89
CA LYS A 163 5.01 4.67 -4.43
C LYS A 163 6.05 4.00 -5.32
N VAL A 164 6.54 4.72 -6.32
CA VAL A 164 7.74 4.37 -7.10
C VAL A 164 8.73 5.52 -7.02
N VAL A 165 10.01 5.21 -6.81
CA VAL A 165 11.14 6.14 -6.90
C VAL A 165 12.12 5.57 -7.93
N ILE A 166 12.47 6.38 -8.93
CA ILE A 166 13.45 6.02 -9.96
C ILE A 166 14.64 6.97 -9.82
N THR A 167 15.83 6.41 -9.66
CA THR A 167 17.09 7.14 -9.58
C THR A 167 17.99 6.69 -10.72
N TYR A 168 18.58 7.64 -11.44
CA TYR A 168 19.45 7.35 -12.59
C TYR A 168 20.54 8.40 -12.76
N ASP A 169 21.65 7.98 -13.36
CA ASP A 169 22.75 8.84 -13.73
C ASP A 169 22.84 8.95 -15.25
N TYR A 170 23.10 10.16 -15.75
CA TYR A 170 23.49 10.31 -17.15
C TYR A 170 24.88 9.74 -17.34
N ALA A 171 25.06 8.91 -18.38
CA ALA A 171 26.40 8.61 -18.87
C ALA A 171 27.09 9.95 -19.11
N THR A 172 28.28 10.12 -18.53
CA THR A 172 29.08 11.31 -18.82
C THR A 172 29.47 11.17 -20.28
N ILE A 173 28.80 11.91 -21.16
CA ILE A 173 29.25 12.05 -22.53
C ILE A 173 30.57 12.79 -22.38
N LEU A 174 31.68 12.04 -22.36
CA LEU A 174 33.00 12.59 -22.62
C LEU A 174 32.84 13.22 -23.99
N SER A 175 32.60 14.53 -24.02
CA SER A 175 32.64 15.30 -25.24
C SER A 175 33.99 14.99 -25.85
N VAL A 176 33.99 14.23 -26.94
CA VAL A 176 35.15 14.13 -27.79
C VAL A 176 35.34 15.56 -28.27
N GLN A 177 36.21 16.32 -27.59
CA GLN A 177 36.77 17.52 -28.16
C GLN A 177 37.38 17.05 -29.47
N GLU A 178 36.80 17.49 -30.57
CA GLU A 178 37.40 17.33 -31.89
C GLU A 178 38.85 17.77 -31.77
N LEU A 179 39.76 16.81 -31.85
CA LEU A 179 41.14 17.06 -32.20
C LEU A 179 41.08 17.75 -33.56
N GLY A 180 41.46 19.03 -33.55
CA GLY A 180 41.37 19.91 -34.70
C GLY A 180 41.96 19.29 -35.95
N VAL A 181 41.25 19.48 -37.06
CA VAL A 181 41.81 19.46 -38.41
C VAL A 181 42.03 20.89 -38.83
#